data_AF-A0A9W9Z0W7-F1
#
_entry.id   AF-A0A9W9Z0W7-F1
#
_cell.length_a   1.000
_cell.length_b   1.000
_cell.length_c   1.000
_cell.angle_alpha   90.00
_cell.angle_beta   90.00
_cell.angle_gamma   90.00
#
_symmetry.space_group_name_H-M   'P 1'
#
loop_
_entity.id
_entity.type
_entity.pdbx_description
1 polymer ?
#
loop_
_entity_poly.entity_id
_entity_poly.type
_entity_poly.pdbx_seq_one_letter_code
_entity_poly.pdbx_strand_id
1 'polypeptide(L)'
;MCTCKNCDGDDEPECEGALYKTKHPLKCEYHWLAYALECEKRAQEAHSVIHPTMGRGHSNLCEAGFTVLPLFRSKSQSLCRLHYMASTNAGFCQGNMTWCYKVRGPNYHWVIDLYERLNLPVVPAVVQALHKATSERIANLEKQKNRRRKAKKDSHEGCKVRRPGSKKEMGKAAGSDAHLWP
;
A
#
# COMPACT_ATOMS: atom_id res chain seq x y z
N MET A 1 4.43 24.33 -2.18
CA MET A 1 5.63 24.49 -3.04
C MET A 1 5.35 25.60 -4.04
N CYS A 2 5.87 26.81 -3.81
CA CYS A 2 5.61 27.96 -4.66
C CYS A 2 6.39 27.89 -5.99
N THR A 3 5.75 28.17 -7.12
CA THR A 3 6.42 28.27 -8.44
C THR A 3 7.14 29.59 -8.66
N CYS A 4 6.89 30.58 -7.80
CA CYS A 4 7.49 31.92 -7.83
C CYS A 4 8.99 31.95 -7.50
N LYS A 5 9.53 30.90 -6.87
CA LYS A 5 10.91 30.80 -6.36
C LYS A 5 11.34 31.87 -5.35
N ASN A 6 10.43 32.78 -4.96
CA ASN A 6 10.68 33.87 -4.02
C ASN A 6 9.95 33.69 -2.67
N CYS A 7 9.14 32.65 -2.51
CA CYS A 7 8.59 32.29 -1.20
C CYS A 7 9.59 31.36 -0.51
N ASP A 8 10.24 31.87 0.53
CA ASP A 8 11.12 31.11 1.41
C ASP A 8 10.29 30.36 2.46
N GLY A 9 10.49 29.05 2.56
CA GLY A 9 10.01 28.25 3.71
C GLY A 9 8.55 27.80 3.70
N ASP A 10 8.24 26.96 4.69
CA ASP A 10 7.00 26.19 4.90
C ASP A 10 5.76 27.04 5.29
N ASP A 11 5.85 28.36 5.21
CA ASP A 11 4.74 29.27 5.54
C ASP A 11 3.75 29.43 4.37
N GLU A 12 2.53 29.89 4.70
CA GLU A 12 1.47 30.10 3.71
C GLU A 12 1.96 30.98 2.55
N PRO A 13 1.89 30.51 1.29
CA PRO A 13 2.46 31.25 0.17
C PRO A 13 1.70 32.56 -0.07
N GLU A 14 2.36 33.70 0.17
CA GLU A 14 1.79 35.05 -0.01
C GLU A 14 1.76 35.55 -1.46
N CYS A 15 2.41 34.84 -2.39
CA CYS A 15 2.49 35.30 -3.78
C CYS A 15 1.29 34.85 -4.62
N GLU A 16 0.92 35.64 -5.62
CA GLU A 16 -0.09 35.28 -6.63
C GLU A 16 0.32 34.09 -7.52
N GLY A 17 1.61 33.73 -7.51
CA GLY A 17 2.19 32.67 -8.31
C GLY A 17 2.37 33.08 -9.78
N ALA A 18 3.22 32.35 -10.49
CA ALA A 18 3.31 32.49 -11.95
C ALA A 18 2.31 31.55 -12.62
N LEU A 19 1.61 32.03 -13.65
CA LEU A 19 0.76 31.19 -14.49
C LEU A 19 1.55 29.98 -15.01
N TYR A 20 0.98 28.79 -14.80
CA TYR A 20 1.59 27.54 -15.24
C TYR A 20 1.71 27.52 -16.77
N LYS A 21 2.95 27.42 -17.28
CA LYS A 21 3.21 27.33 -18.72
C LYS A 21 3.24 25.87 -19.16
N THR A 22 2.32 25.48 -20.04
CA THR A 22 2.29 24.15 -20.68
C THR A 22 2.66 24.24 -22.16
N LYS A 23 3.31 23.20 -22.70
CA LYS A 23 3.60 23.09 -24.14
C LYS A 23 2.33 23.01 -24.99
N HIS A 24 1.23 22.55 -24.41
CA HIS A 24 -0.03 22.31 -25.11
C HIS A 24 -1.19 23.01 -24.39
N PRO A 25 -1.36 24.34 -24.56
CA PRO A 25 -2.47 25.06 -23.96
C PRO A 25 -3.80 24.60 -24.58
N LEU A 26 -4.81 24.37 -23.74
CA LEU A 26 -6.17 24.08 -24.18
C LEU A 26 -6.80 25.37 -24.72
N LYS A 27 -6.93 25.48 -26.05
CA LYS A 27 -7.53 26.64 -26.72
C LYS A 27 -9.02 26.48 -27.05
N CYS A 28 -9.53 25.26 -26.94
CA CYS A 28 -10.90 24.91 -27.29
C CYS A 28 -11.78 25.01 -26.04
N GLU A 29 -12.88 25.77 -26.12
CA GLU A 29 -13.82 25.96 -25.01
C GLU A 29 -14.37 24.64 -24.47
N TYR A 30 -14.70 23.69 -25.35
CA TYR A 30 -15.16 22.36 -24.96
C TYR A 30 -14.11 21.60 -24.13
N HIS A 31 -12.86 21.58 -24.58
CA HIS A 31 -11.79 20.89 -23.85
C HIS A 31 -11.46 21.59 -22.53
N TRP A 32 -11.57 22.92 -22.47
CA TRP A 32 -11.42 23.68 -21.24
C TRP A 32 -12.51 23.32 -20.22
N LEU A 33 -13.78 23.33 -20.65
CA LEU A 33 -14.90 22.95 -19.81
C LEU A 33 -14.79 21.51 -19.30
N ALA A 34 -14.44 20.56 -20.18
CA ALA A 34 -14.23 19.17 -19.79
C ALA A 34 -13.09 19.02 -18.77
N TYR A 35 -12.03 19.82 -18.88
CA TYR A 35 -10.92 19.82 -17.94
C TYR A 35 -11.35 20.38 -16.58
N ALA A 36 -12.06 21.51 -16.59
CA ALA A 36 -12.57 22.14 -15.37
C ALA A 36 -13.52 21.20 -14.60
N LEU A 37 -14.46 20.55 -15.29
CA LEU A 37 -15.38 19.57 -14.70
C LEU A 37 -14.64 18.37 -14.07
N GLU A 38 -13.59 17.86 -14.75
CA GLU A 38 -12.82 16.74 -14.22
C GLU A 38 -11.99 17.15 -12.99
N CYS A 39 -11.43 18.36 -12.98
CA CYS A 39 -10.78 18.94 -11.81
C CYS A 39 -11.74 19.05 -10.63
N GLU A 40 -12.95 19.57 -10.85
CA GLU A 40 -13.97 19.70 -9.81
C GLU A 40 -14.37 18.33 -9.27
N LYS A 41 -14.61 17.35 -10.15
CA LYS A 41 -14.93 15.97 -9.74
C LYS A 41 -13.83 15.36 -8.89
N ARG A 42 -12.55 15.55 -9.27
CA ARG A 42 -11.41 15.05 -8.47
C ARG A 42 -11.29 15.76 -7.13
N ALA A 43 -11.59 17.06 -7.07
CA ALA A 43 -11.62 17.79 -5.81
C ALA A 43 -12.73 17.27 -4.88
N GLN A 44 -13.92 16.99 -5.41
CA GLN A 44 -15.00 16.36 -4.64
C GLN A 44 -14.63 14.96 -4.15
N GLU A 45 -13.93 14.17 -4.96
CA GLU A 45 -13.44 12.83 -4.61
C GLU A 45 -12.19 12.84 -3.71
N ALA A 46 -11.61 14.01 -3.39
CA ALA A 46 -10.35 14.11 -2.66
C ALA A 46 -10.41 13.49 -1.25
N HIS A 47 -11.58 13.48 -0.62
CA HIS A 47 -11.82 12.83 0.67
C HIS A 47 -11.56 11.31 0.65
N SER A 48 -11.66 10.67 -0.53
CA SER A 48 -11.34 9.24 -0.68
C SER A 48 -9.83 8.97 -0.62
N VAL A 49 -9.01 10.01 -0.83
CA VAL A 49 -7.55 9.95 -0.91
C VAL A 49 -6.92 10.49 0.36
N ILE A 50 -7.41 11.64 0.83
CA ILE A 50 -6.88 12.38 1.96
C ILE A 50 -7.59 11.90 3.22
N HIS A 51 -6.84 11.27 4.12
CA HIS A 51 -7.40 10.83 5.39
C HIS A 51 -7.81 12.06 6.23
N PRO A 52 -9.08 12.18 6.69
CA PRO A 52 -9.61 13.40 7.31
C PRO A 52 -8.84 13.82 8.57
N THR A 53 -8.31 12.86 9.35
CA THR A 53 -7.55 13.15 10.57
C THR A 53 -6.04 13.33 10.34
N MET A 54 -5.47 12.70 9.31
CA MET A 54 -4.02 12.69 9.12
C MET A 54 -3.56 13.70 8.07
N GLY A 55 -4.49 14.23 7.26
CA GLY A 55 -4.20 15.19 6.19
C GLY A 55 -3.28 14.66 5.08
N ARG A 56 -2.96 13.35 5.10
CA ARG A 56 -2.04 12.71 4.14
C ARG A 56 -2.76 11.70 3.28
N GLY A 57 -2.34 11.65 2.02
CA GLY A 57 -2.84 10.70 1.02
C GLY A 57 -2.53 9.25 1.41
N HIS A 58 -3.50 8.35 1.24
CA HIS A 58 -3.26 6.92 1.38
C HIS A 58 -2.45 6.43 0.16
N SER A 59 -1.20 6.00 0.37
CA SER A 59 -0.26 5.55 -0.67
C SER A 59 -0.72 4.32 -1.47
N ASN A 60 -1.85 3.73 -1.09
CA ASN A 60 -2.32 2.46 -1.62
C ASN A 60 -3.29 2.62 -2.80
N LEU A 61 -3.68 3.85 -3.11
CA LEU A 61 -4.52 4.14 -4.25
C LEU A 61 -3.67 4.32 -5.51
N CYS A 62 -4.14 3.74 -6.61
CA CYS A 62 -3.48 3.80 -7.90
C CYS A 62 -3.37 5.28 -8.36
N GLU A 63 -2.14 5.80 -8.50
CA GLU A 63 -1.89 7.19 -8.93
C GLU A 63 -2.58 7.55 -10.24
N ALA A 64 -2.74 6.56 -11.11
CA ALA A 64 -3.46 6.69 -12.36
C ALA A 64 -4.90 7.17 -12.14
N GLY A 65 -5.53 6.82 -11.01
CA GLY A 65 -6.84 7.27 -10.57
C GLY A 65 -7.00 8.79 -10.45
N PHE A 66 -5.92 9.52 -10.17
CA PHE A 66 -5.95 10.95 -9.85
C PHE A 66 -5.70 11.87 -11.03
N THR A 67 -5.43 11.32 -12.21
CA THR A 67 -5.26 12.16 -13.40
C THR A 67 -6.56 12.89 -13.73
N VAL A 68 -6.45 14.18 -14.03
CA VAL A 68 -7.53 15.03 -14.58
C VAL A 68 -7.56 15.00 -16.11
N LEU A 69 -6.63 14.24 -16.72
CA LEU A 69 -6.53 14.10 -18.17
C LEU A 69 -7.09 12.80 -18.79
N PRO A 70 -7.83 11.90 -18.10
CA PRO A 70 -8.12 10.57 -18.65
C PRO A 70 -9.04 10.64 -19.87
N LEU A 71 -9.87 11.68 -19.97
CA LEU A 71 -10.78 11.94 -21.08
C LEU A 71 -10.09 12.54 -22.32
N PHE A 72 -8.87 13.07 -22.16
CA PHE A 72 -8.10 13.69 -23.25
C PHE A 72 -7.06 12.74 -23.85
N ARG A 73 -6.99 11.51 -23.36
CA ARG A 73 -6.08 10.48 -23.87
C ARG A 73 -6.78 9.63 -24.92
N SER A 74 -5.97 8.99 -25.77
CA SER A 74 -6.50 8.03 -26.73
C SER A 74 -7.24 6.90 -26.00
N LYS A 75 -8.22 6.29 -26.69
CA LYS A 75 -8.99 5.18 -26.13
C LYS A 75 -8.10 4.06 -25.59
N SER A 76 -7.00 3.73 -26.29
CA SER A 76 -6.04 2.72 -25.84
C SER A 76 -5.37 3.08 -24.51
N GLN A 77 -4.89 4.32 -24.36
CA GLN A 77 -4.27 4.78 -23.11
C GLN A 77 -5.28 4.83 -21.96
N SER A 78 -6.51 5.25 -22.24
CA SER A 78 -7.60 5.27 -21.26
C SER A 78 -7.96 3.85 -20.79
N LEU A 79 -8.02 2.88 -21.70
CA LEU A 79 -8.23 1.46 -21.35
C LEU A 79 -7.07 0.87 -20.56
N CYS A 80 -5.82 1.16 -20.93
CA CYS A 80 -4.65 0.72 -20.16
C CYS A 80 -4.67 1.25 -18.73
N ARG A 81 -5.07 2.53 -18.56
CA ARG A 81 -5.26 3.16 -17.25
C ARG A 81 -6.32 2.44 -16.43
N LEU A 82 -7.51 2.21 -17.02
CA LEU A 82 -8.61 1.51 -16.34
C LEU A 82 -8.22 0.08 -15.96
N HIS A 83 -7.53 -0.63 -16.85
CA HIS A 83 -7.00 -1.95 -16.56
C HIS A 83 -6.02 -1.93 -15.38
N TYR A 84 -5.07 -0.99 -15.39
CA TYR A 84 -4.13 -0.85 -14.29
C TYR A 84 -4.83 -0.59 -12.96
N MET A 85 -5.80 0.33 -12.92
CA MET A 85 -6.60 0.61 -11.72
C MET A 85 -7.36 -0.63 -11.23
N ALA A 86 -8.05 -1.33 -12.14
CA ALA A 86 -8.81 -2.53 -11.80
C ALA A 86 -7.90 -3.65 -11.25
N SER A 87 -6.77 -3.90 -11.91
CA SER A 87 -5.79 -4.91 -11.52
C SER A 87 -5.14 -4.60 -10.18
N THR A 88 -4.77 -3.33 -9.93
CA THR A 88 -4.21 -2.89 -8.63
C THR A 88 -5.23 -3.08 -7.51
N ASN A 89 -6.48 -2.67 -7.72
CA ASN A 89 -7.55 -2.83 -6.73
C ASN A 89 -7.85 -4.31 -6.45
N ALA A 90 -7.89 -5.15 -7.48
CA ALA A 90 -8.06 -6.60 -7.33
C ALA A 90 -6.89 -7.21 -6.53
N GLY A 91 -5.65 -6.78 -6.83
CA GLY A 91 -4.45 -7.19 -6.08
C GLY A 91 -4.52 -6.78 -4.60
N PHE A 92 -4.98 -5.56 -4.32
CA PHE A 92 -5.19 -5.09 -2.95
C PHE A 92 -6.24 -5.91 -2.20
N CYS A 93 -7.39 -6.19 -2.81
CA CYS A 93 -8.43 -7.05 -2.24
C CYS A 93 -7.90 -8.46 -1.96
N GLN A 94 -7.21 -9.05 -2.93
CA GLN A 94 -6.64 -10.40 -2.81
C GLN A 94 -5.56 -10.48 -1.71
N GLY A 95 -4.67 -9.48 -1.63
CA GLY A 95 -3.64 -9.40 -0.60
C GLY A 95 -4.22 -9.32 0.81
N ASN A 96 -5.31 -8.57 0.97
CA ASN A 96 -5.99 -8.38 2.25
C ASN A 96 -6.94 -9.52 2.64
N MET A 97 -7.10 -10.56 1.80
CA MET A 97 -8.02 -11.67 2.12
C MET A 97 -7.71 -12.39 3.44
N THR A 98 -6.46 -12.39 3.90
CA THR A 98 -6.12 -13.01 5.20
C THR A 98 -6.71 -12.21 6.36
N TRP A 99 -6.67 -10.89 6.23
CA TRP A 99 -7.21 -10.00 7.24
C TRP A 99 -8.74 -10.06 7.20
N CYS A 100 -9.34 -10.00 6.00
CA CYS A 100 -10.78 -10.12 5.83
C CYS A 100 -11.32 -11.45 6.37
N TYR A 101 -10.63 -12.57 6.14
CA TYR A 101 -11.00 -13.88 6.70
C TYR A 101 -11.07 -13.87 8.23
N LYS A 102 -10.19 -13.13 8.91
CA LYS A 102 -10.18 -13.03 10.38
C LYS A 102 -11.29 -12.13 10.92
N VAL A 103 -11.56 -11.01 10.24
CA VAL A 103 -12.47 -9.98 10.72
C VAL A 103 -13.92 -10.26 10.31
N ARG A 104 -14.14 -10.69 9.07
CA ARG A 104 -15.46 -10.97 8.50
C ARG A 104 -15.84 -12.46 8.54
N GLY A 105 -14.88 -13.32 8.87
CA GLY A 105 -15.09 -14.76 9.01
C GLY A 105 -14.86 -15.56 7.73
N PRO A 106 -15.02 -16.90 7.82
CA PRO A 106 -14.65 -17.83 6.76
C PRO A 106 -15.56 -17.81 5.54
N ASN A 107 -16.78 -17.28 5.67
CA ASN A 107 -17.76 -17.21 4.59
C ASN A 107 -17.60 -15.95 3.72
N TYR A 108 -16.63 -15.09 4.03
CA TYR A 108 -16.39 -13.87 3.27
C TYR A 108 -15.37 -14.09 2.15
N HIS A 109 -15.71 -13.64 0.95
CA HIS A 109 -14.75 -13.49 -0.15
C HIS A 109 -15.03 -12.22 -0.95
N TRP A 110 -14.00 -11.42 -1.25
CA TRP A 110 -14.17 -10.13 -1.95
C TRP A 110 -14.80 -10.26 -3.33
N VAL A 111 -14.53 -11.36 -4.04
CA VAL A 111 -15.16 -11.65 -5.35
C VAL A 111 -16.67 -11.84 -5.22
N ILE A 112 -17.16 -12.44 -4.13
CA ILE A 112 -18.60 -12.64 -3.92
C ILE A 112 -19.26 -11.28 -3.66
N ASP A 113 -18.69 -10.48 -2.75
CA ASP A 113 -19.14 -9.09 -2.48
C ASP A 113 -19.15 -8.24 -3.76
N LEU A 114 -18.17 -8.43 -4.65
CA LEU A 114 -18.13 -7.75 -5.94
C LEU A 114 -19.29 -8.17 -6.87
N TYR A 115 -19.58 -9.47 -6.98
CA TYR A 115 -20.67 -9.96 -7.81
C TYR A 115 -22.03 -9.45 -7.31
N GLU A 116 -22.24 -9.45 -5.99
CA GLU A 116 -23.45 -8.93 -5.37
C GLU A 116 -23.64 -7.43 -5.68
N ARG A 117 -22.58 -6.62 -5.54
CA ARG A 117 -22.62 -5.17 -5.86
C ARG A 117 -22.86 -4.89 -7.34
N LEU A 118 -22.40 -5.77 -8.22
CA LEU A 118 -22.63 -5.68 -9.66
C LEU A 118 -23.98 -6.27 -10.08
N ASN A 119 -24.77 -6.77 -9.12
CA ASN A 119 -26.05 -7.45 -9.37
C ASN A 119 -25.89 -8.63 -10.35
N LEU A 120 -24.77 -9.35 -10.25
CA LEU A 120 -24.44 -10.51 -11.07
C LEU A 120 -24.81 -11.81 -10.36
N PRO A 121 -25.21 -12.85 -11.10
CA PRO A 121 -25.54 -14.14 -10.49
C PRO A 121 -24.31 -14.78 -9.84
N VAL A 122 -24.41 -15.08 -8.55
CA VAL A 122 -23.37 -15.77 -7.79
C VAL A 122 -23.56 -17.27 -7.97
N VAL A 123 -22.70 -17.88 -8.79
CA VAL A 123 -22.76 -19.32 -9.06
C VAL A 123 -22.26 -20.11 -7.83
N PRO A 124 -23.04 -21.05 -7.25
CA PRO A 124 -22.65 -21.77 -6.04
C PRO A 124 -21.33 -22.53 -6.15
N ALA A 125 -21.03 -23.10 -7.31
CA ALA A 125 -19.76 -23.78 -7.56
C ALA A 125 -18.54 -22.83 -7.42
N VAL A 126 -18.69 -21.57 -7.85
CA VAL A 126 -17.64 -20.55 -7.73
C VAL A 126 -17.44 -20.18 -6.27
N VAL A 127 -18.52 -20.01 -5.51
CA VAL A 127 -18.46 -19.73 -4.06
C VAL A 127 -17.69 -20.83 -3.33
N GLN A 128 -18.03 -22.09 -3.58
CA GLN A 128 -17.37 -23.22 -2.95
C GLN A 128 -15.87 -23.27 -3.29
N ALA A 129 -15.51 -23.03 -4.55
CA ALA A 129 -14.12 -22.99 -4.98
C ALA A 129 -13.33 -21.86 -4.29
N LEU A 130 -13.92 -20.66 -4.18
CA LEU A 130 -13.30 -19.50 -3.54
C LEU A 130 -13.11 -19.69 -2.03
N HIS A 131 -14.11 -20.25 -1.34
CA HIS A 131 -14.01 -20.57 0.08
C HIS A 131 -12.93 -21.63 0.32
N LYS A 132 -12.92 -22.70 -0.48
CA LYS A 132 -11.89 -23.75 -0.41
C LYS A 132 -10.49 -23.18 -0.60
N ALA A 133 -10.26 -22.38 -1.65
CA ALA A 133 -8.97 -21.75 -1.92
C ALA A 133 -8.51 -20.85 -0.76
N THR A 134 -9.45 -20.13 -0.15
CA THR A 134 -9.15 -19.29 1.01
C THR A 134 -8.77 -20.11 2.23
N SER A 135 -9.53 -21.15 2.57
CA SER A 135 -9.24 -22.05 3.69
C SER A 135 -7.88 -22.75 3.52
N GLU A 136 -7.57 -23.24 2.32
CA GLU A 136 -6.28 -23.86 2.00
C GLU A 136 -5.12 -22.87 2.17
N ARG A 137 -5.28 -21.63 1.71
CA ARG A 137 -4.29 -20.57 1.89
C ARG A 137 -4.03 -20.27 3.36
N ILE A 138 -5.09 -20.16 4.18
CA ILE A 138 -4.97 -19.94 5.62
C ILE A 138 -4.26 -21.12 6.30
N ALA A 139 -4.62 -22.36 5.96
CA ALA A 139 -3.98 -23.55 6.50
C ALA A 139 -2.47 -23.60 6.16
N ASN A 140 -2.11 -23.23 4.93
CA ASN A 140 -0.71 -23.14 4.51
C ASN A 140 0.07 -22.05 5.26
N LEU A 141 -0.55 -20.89 5.49
CA LEU A 141 0.06 -19.81 6.28
C LEU A 141 0.31 -20.24 7.74
N GLU A 142 -0.62 -20.95 8.36
CA GLU A 142 -0.43 -21.48 9.72
C GLU A 142 0.67 -22.56 9.77
N LYS A 143 0.72 -23.47 8.79
CA LYS A 143 1.82 -24.44 8.64
C LYS A 143 3.17 -23.73 8.52
N GLN A 144 3.26 -22.67 7.72
CA GLN A 144 4.51 -21.89 7.56
C GLN A 144 4.92 -21.19 8.86
N LYS A 145 3.97 -20.58 9.60
CA LYS A 145 4.25 -19.98 10.91
C LYS A 145 4.80 -21.02 11.89
N ASN A 146 4.21 -22.20 11.94
CA ASN A 146 4.66 -23.28 12.82
C ASN A 146 6.07 -23.77 12.45
N ARG A 147 6.38 -23.92 11.16
CA ARG A 147 7.74 -24.23 10.68
C ARG A 147 8.75 -23.15 11.08
N ARG A 148 8.41 -21.86 10.90
CA ARG A 148 9.28 -20.73 11.30
C ARG A 148 9.51 -20.70 12.81
N ARG A 149 8.48 -20.95 13.63
CA ARG A 149 8.59 -21.05 15.09
C ARG A 149 9.51 -22.18 15.51
N LYS A 150 9.38 -23.35 14.88
CA LYS A 150 10.23 -24.52 15.14
C LYS A 150 11.70 -24.23 14.79
N ALA A 151 11.96 -23.69 13.60
CA ALA A 151 13.32 -23.29 13.20
C ALA A 151 13.95 -22.26 14.14
N LYS A 152 13.17 -21.28 14.63
CA LYS A 152 13.66 -20.29 15.60
C LYS A 152 13.98 -20.93 16.96
N LYS A 153 13.18 -21.91 17.41
CA LYS A 153 13.44 -22.67 18.64
C LYS A 153 14.73 -23.48 18.51
N ASP A 154 14.89 -24.22 17.42
CA ASP A 154 16.06 -25.07 17.19
C ASP A 154 17.35 -24.24 17.07
N SER A 155 17.28 -23.07 16.42
CA SER A 155 18.40 -22.10 16.38
C SER A 155 18.76 -21.55 17.76
N HIS A 156 17.76 -21.21 18.59
CA HIS A 156 18.01 -20.72 19.95
C HIS A 156 18.61 -21.80 20.86
N GLU A 157 18.13 -23.05 20.72
CA GLU A 157 18.62 -24.21 21.46
C GLU A 157 20.05 -24.57 21.04
N GLY A 158 20.36 -24.56 19.74
CA GLY A 158 21.73 -24.71 19.22
C GLY A 158 22.68 -23.59 19.67
N CYS A 159 22.19 -22.35 19.83
CA CYS A 159 22.97 -21.23 20.37
C CYS A 159 23.27 -21.40 21.88
N LYS A 160 22.32 -21.97 22.65
CA LYS A 160 22.54 -22.31 24.07
C LYS A 160 23.56 -23.44 24.25
N VAL A 161 23.50 -24.49 23.42
CA VAL A 161 24.42 -25.63 23.47
C VAL A 161 25.86 -25.24 23.06
N ARG A 162 26.06 -24.16 22.29
CA ARG A 162 27.40 -23.60 22.01
C ARG A 162 27.96 -22.66 23.10
N ARG A 163 27.17 -22.30 24.12
CA ARG A 163 27.58 -21.44 25.26
C ARG A 163 27.98 -22.12 26.59
N PRO A 164 28.47 -23.37 26.69
CA PRO A 164 29.03 -23.87 27.96
C PRO A 164 30.49 -23.47 28.25
N GLY A 165 31.22 -22.83 27.31
CA GLY A 165 32.68 -22.62 27.46
C GLY A 165 33.14 -21.22 27.88
N SER A 166 32.42 -20.15 27.54
CA SER A 166 33.03 -18.81 27.51
C SER A 166 32.98 -18.00 28.82
N LYS A 167 32.56 -18.60 29.94
CA LYS A 167 32.58 -17.91 31.26
C LYS A 167 33.78 -18.28 32.15
N LYS A 168 34.54 -19.34 31.84
CA LYS A 168 35.73 -19.71 32.64
C LYS A 168 37.03 -19.01 32.20
N GLU A 169 37.10 -18.48 30.98
CA GLU A 169 38.35 -17.88 30.47
C GLU A 169 38.45 -16.36 30.70
N MET A 170 37.35 -15.63 30.90
CA MET A 170 37.42 -14.18 31.16
C MET A 170 37.81 -13.80 32.60
N GLY A 171 37.82 -14.74 33.55
CA GLY A 171 38.17 -14.48 34.94
C GLY A 171 39.68 -14.51 35.24
N LYS A 172 40.52 -15.00 34.32
CA LYS A 172 41.98 -15.11 34.53
C LYS A 172 42.80 -14.01 33.86
N ALA A 173 42.20 -13.20 32.97
CA ALA A 173 42.90 -12.14 32.24
C ALA A 173 42.77 -10.74 32.87
N ALA A 174 42.02 -10.59 33.96
CA ALA A 174 41.76 -9.30 34.62
C ALA A 174 42.52 -9.15 35.95
N GLY A 175 43.76 -9.66 36.01
CA GLY A 175 44.53 -9.76 37.25
C GLY A 175 46.02 -9.50 37.08
N SER A 176 46.43 -8.57 36.23
CA SER A 176 47.76 -7.97 36.25
C SER A 176 47.80 -6.81 35.24
N ASP A 177 47.69 -5.59 35.76
CA ASP A 177 48.43 -4.40 35.30
C ASP A 177 47.79 -3.17 35.95
N ALA A 178 48.11 -3.01 37.23
CA ALA A 178 48.08 -1.73 37.90
C ALA A 178 49.46 -1.07 37.67
N HIS A 179 49.43 0.23 37.36
CA HIS A 179 50.55 1.18 37.28
C HIS A 179 51.37 1.17 35.98
N LEU A 180 51.19 2.20 35.14
CA LEU A 180 51.98 3.46 35.15
C LEU A 180 51.54 4.35 33.96
N TRP A 181 51.15 5.59 34.24
CA TRP A 181 51.28 6.75 33.33
C TRP A 181 52.70 7.29 33.49
N PRO A 182 53.39 7.82 32.45
CA PRO A 182 52.93 8.88 31.55
C PRO A 182 52.89 8.53 30.05
#